data_AF-A0A920TF34-F1
#
_entry.id   AF-A0A920TF34-F1
#
_cell.length_a   1.000
_cell.length_b   1.000
_cell.length_c   1.000
_cell.angle_alpha   90.00
_cell.angle_beta   90.00
_cell.angle_gamma   90.00
#
_symmetry.space_group_name_H-M   'P 1'
#
loop_
_entity.id
_entity.type
_entity.pdbx_description
1 polymer ?
#
loop_
_entity_poly.entity_id
_entity_poly.type
_entity_poly.pdbx_seq_one_letter_code
_entity_poly.pdbx_strand_id
1 'polypeptide(L)' 'MANQTFFEDIEEGSEVPTVRKDPTTQQLVKYAGASGDYYQIHYDKAYALNNGLPHVILHGR' A
#
# COMPACT_ATOMS: atom_id res chain seq x y z
N MET A 1 2.14 -17.37 -12.22
CA MET A 1 1.65 -17.58 -10.84
C MET A 1 2.86 -17.86 -9.98
N ALA A 2 2.86 -17.46 -8.72
CA ALA A 2 3.91 -17.91 -7.81
C ALA A 2 3.78 -19.44 -7.67
N ASN A 3 4.91 -20.14 -7.61
CA ASN A 3 4.90 -21.57 -7.27
C ASN A 3 4.47 -21.72 -5.81
N GLN A 4 3.72 -22.78 -5.52
CA GLN A 4 3.36 -23.13 -4.14
C GLN A 4 4.64 -23.49 -3.38
N THR A 5 4.88 -22.81 -2.26
CA THR A 5 5.94 -23.18 -1.30
C THR A 5 5.39 -24.22 -0.34
N PHE A 6 6.16 -25.28 -0.08
CA PHE A 6 5.84 -26.31 0.92
C PHE A 6 6.68 -26.14 2.19
N PHE A 7 6.24 -26.77 3.28
CA PHE A 7 6.95 -26.70 4.57
C PHE A 7 8.37 -27.26 4.50
N GLU A 8 8.57 -28.29 3.69
CA GLU A 8 9.87 -28.93 3.45
C GLU A 8 10.87 -28.06 2.66
N ASP A 9 10.42 -26.96 2.06
CA ASP A 9 11.25 -26.04 1.28
C ASP A 9 11.83 -24.88 2.11
N ILE A 10 11.47 -24.77 3.40
CA ILE A 10 11.84 -23.62 4.25
C ILE A 10 12.43 -24.06 5.59
N GLU A 11 13.33 -23.23 6.10
CA GLU A 11 13.94 -23.36 7.42
C GLU A 11 13.98 -22.01 8.15
N GLU A 12 14.19 -22.04 9.47
CA GLU A 12 14.32 -20.82 10.26
C GLU A 12 15.44 -19.92 9.71
N GLY A 13 15.11 -18.65 9.44
CA GLY A 13 16.04 -17.70 8.82
C GLY A 13 15.94 -17.60 7.29
N SER A 14 15.11 -18.42 6.63
CA SER A 14 14.84 -18.28 5.20
C SER A 14 14.30 -16.89 4.85
N GLU A 15 14.85 -16.28 3.81
CA GLU A 15 14.41 -14.97 3.34
C GLU A 15 13.11 -15.05 2.50
N VAL A 16 12.26 -14.05 2.64
CA VAL A 16 11.05 -13.92 1.83
C VAL A 16 11.38 -13.09 0.57
N PRO A 17 10.88 -13.47 -0.62
CA PRO A 17 11.08 -12.69 -1.83
C PRO A 17 10.62 -11.24 -1.65
N THR A 18 11.50 -10.30 -1.98
CA THR A 18 11.16 -8.87 -1.94
C THR A 18 10.17 -8.54 -3.05
N VAL A 19 9.08 -7.86 -2.70
CA VAL A 19 8.10 -7.34 -3.65
C VAL A 19 8.08 -5.82 -3.58
N ARG A 20 8.51 -5.17 -4.65
CA ARG A 20 8.36 -3.72 -4.82
C ARG A 20 6.96 -3.39 -5.33
N LYS A 21 6.34 -2.38 -4.73
CA LYS A 21 5.06 -1.80 -5.16
C LYS A 21 5.23 -0.29 -5.30
N ASP A 22 4.84 0.24 -6.46
CA ASP A 22 4.82 1.68 -6.74
C ASP A 22 3.34 2.08 -6.99
N PRO A 23 2.54 2.28 -5.93
CA PRO A 23 1.12 2.52 -6.05
C PRO A 23 0.82 3.88 -6.71
N THR A 24 -0.17 3.87 -7.60
CA THR A 24 -0.68 5.06 -8.27
C THR A 24 -1.75 5.76 -7.42
N THR A 25 -2.00 7.04 -7.68
CA THR A 25 -3.10 7.78 -7.04
C THR A 25 -4.47 7.15 -7.30
N GLN A 26 -4.66 6.51 -8.46
CA GLN A 26 -5.88 5.73 -8.74
C GLN A 26 -6.04 4.55 -7.78
N GLN A 27 -4.95 3.88 -7.39
CA GLN A 27 -4.99 2.81 -6.41
C GLN A 27 -5.32 3.33 -5.00
N LEU A 28 -4.85 4.53 -4.63
CA LEU A 28 -5.23 5.15 -3.36
C LEU A 28 -6.75 5.43 -3.31
N VAL A 29 -7.34 5.93 -4.41
CA VAL A 29 -8.81 6.11 -4.50
C VAL A 29 -9.54 4.77 -4.37
N LYS A 30 -9.08 3.72 -5.07
CA LYS A 30 -9.67 2.37 -4.96
C LYS A 30 -9.56 1.82 -3.53
N TYR A 31 -8.41 2.03 -2.87
CA TYR A 31 -8.20 1.59 -1.50
C TYR A 31 -9.12 2.33 -0.52
N ALA A 32 -9.31 3.64 -0.69
CA ALA A 32 -10.31 4.39 0.09
C ALA A 32 -11.71 3.77 -0.06
N GLY A 33 -12.09 3.43 -1.29
CA GLY A 33 -13.34 2.73 -1.59
C GLY A 33 -13.48 1.36 -0.91
N ALA A 34 -12.42 0.55 -0.94
CA ALA A 34 -12.42 -0.80 -0.41
C ALA A 34 -12.31 -0.86 1.12
N SER A 35 -11.50 0.03 1.72
CA SER A 35 -11.26 0.08 3.17
C SER A 35 -12.33 0.87 3.93
N GLY A 36 -13.08 1.73 3.25
CA GLY A 36 -13.98 2.70 3.89
C GLY A 36 -13.25 3.90 4.49
N ASP A 37 -11.93 3.98 4.34
CA ASP A 37 -11.14 5.13 4.79
C ASP A 37 -11.07 6.22 3.71
N TYR A 38 -12.04 7.13 3.81
CA TYR A 38 -12.18 8.28 2.92
C TYR A 38 -11.49 9.54 3.47
N TYR A 39 -10.48 9.41 4.34
CA TYR A 39 -9.74 10.60 4.74
C TYR A 39 -8.99 11.21 3.54
N GLN A 40 -9.27 12.48 3.27
CA GLN A 40 -8.93 13.14 2.00
C GLN A 40 -7.42 13.27 1.74
N ILE A 41 -6.58 13.18 2.78
CA ILE A 41 -5.12 13.22 2.62
C ILE A 41 -4.59 12.11 1.69
N HIS A 42 -5.40 11.08 1.40
CA HIS A 42 -5.02 9.96 0.55
C HIS A 42 -5.34 10.15 -0.94
N TYR A 43 -6.22 11.08 -1.31
CA TYR A 43 -6.65 11.22 -2.71
C TYR A 43 -6.90 12.67 -3.17
N ASP A 44 -6.99 13.61 -2.24
CA ASP A 44 -7.12 15.04 -2.52
C ASP A 44 -5.80 15.75 -2.19
N LYS A 45 -5.10 16.17 -3.25
CA LYS A 45 -3.81 16.84 -3.14
C LYS A 45 -3.91 18.20 -2.43
N ALA A 46 -4.96 18.97 -2.69
CA ALA A 46 -5.11 20.29 -2.08
C ALA A 46 -5.36 20.15 -0.57
N TYR A 47 -6.20 19.20 -0.18
CA TYR A 47 -6.45 18.88 1.21
C TYR A 47 -5.18 18.39 1.91
N ALA A 48 -4.40 17.50 1.29
CA ALA A 48 -3.14 17.01 1.84
C ALA A 48 -2.11 18.15 2.06
N LEU A 49 -1.94 19.03 1.07
CA LEU A 49 -1.05 20.19 1.17
C LEU A 49 -1.49 21.14 2.30
N ASN A 50 -2.79 21.40 2.42
CA ASN A 50 -3.34 22.23 3.49
C ASN A 50 -3.15 21.60 4.90
N ASN A 51 -2.96 20.28 4.96
CA ASN A 51 -2.62 19.55 6.18
C ASN A 51 -1.09 19.42 6.40
N GLY A 52 -0.27 20.18 5.67
CA GLY A 52 1.19 20.21 5.84
C GLY A 52 1.92 19.02 5.24
N LEU A 53 1.26 18.21 4.43
CA LEU A 53 1.89 17.09 3.73
C LEU A 53 2.47 17.54 2.39
N PRO A 54 3.59 16.95 1.93
CA PRO A 54 4.20 17.33 0.65
C PRO A 54 3.37 16.88 -0.57
N HIS A 55 2.54 15.85 -0.42
CA HIS A 55 1.64 15.30 -1.44
C HIS A 55 0.56 14.45 -0.76
N VAL A 56 -0.37 13.87 -1.54
CA VAL A 56 -1.18 12.76 -1.03
C VAL A 56 -0.29 11.61 -0.57
N ILE A 57 -0.67 10.96 0.53
CA ILE A 57 0.07 9.87 1.13
C ILE A 57 -0.73 8.58 1.13
N LEU A 58 -0.05 7.45 1.25
CA LEU A 58 -0.68 6.14 1.36
C LEU A 58 -1.48 5.99 2.65
N HIS A 59 -2.52 5.17 2.61
CA HIS A 59 -3.15 4.62 3.80
C HIS A 59 -2.13 3.78 4.59
N GLY A 60 -2.12 3.90 5.92
CA GLY A 60 -1.11 3.27 6.79
C GLY A 60 -1.61 2.07 7.60
N ARG A 61 -2.81 1.55 7.31
CA ARG A 61 -3.36 0.36 7.96
C ARG A 61 -2.76 -0.94 7.42
#